data_AF-A0A524EYU1-F1
#
_entry.id   AF-A0A524EYU1-F1
#
_cell.length_a   1.000
_cell.length_b   1.000
_cell.length_c   1.000
_cell.angle_alpha   90.00
_cell.angle_beta   90.00
_cell.angle_gamma   90.00
#
_symmetry.space_group_name_H-M   'P 1'
#
loop_
_entity.id
_entity.type
_entity.pdbx_description
1 polymer ?
#
loop_
_entity_poly.entity_id
_entity_poly.type
_entity_poly.pdbx_seq_one_letter_code
_entity_poly.pdbx_strand_id
1 'polypeptide(L)'
;MKLKTRNIALLSTIILLFVLLTPMALAKTRQSYLTEFIFSKQVGNERFGSSYQDTAYSLEIIDYYNLYQIPGLFGAEIKIDISDFQDNLESALDVKFSSGDIKLFELYYLIKSLEILDATLNSTLKMQISTYVNQTEQAEGGFSSDNSTSTADMTSTYFAYEIRTYLNEELNHTLIKSWILSCNNSDGGYGGNSTLNSSQFTSYLAVYLIDQIGNLNELVNRTATLNYFKSFYVSDSNNLYNYGGYLPDLLSQTTLFSSTFYCINAISLLDNTQLSKAATLNWILNRQNFEDGGFSNLYGGTVQGASSIPASYYAFILFLNFDSEELLNEDIFMVEFNFIILIILLVVIATVIGLIYFIWRKRKI
;
A
#
# COMPACT_ATOMS: atom_id res chain seq x y z
N MET A 1 62.35 -23.39 -1.16
CA MET A 1 61.51 -22.85 -2.26
C MET A 1 60.06 -23.35 -2.23
N LYS A 2 59.79 -24.67 -2.09
CA LYS A 2 58.41 -25.24 -2.04
C LYS A 2 57.45 -24.67 -0.96
N LEU A 3 57.97 -24.16 0.16
CA LEU A 3 57.15 -23.54 1.22
C LEU A 3 56.58 -22.16 0.84
N LYS A 4 57.26 -21.40 -0.02
CA LYS A 4 56.78 -20.07 -0.45
C LYS A 4 55.58 -20.18 -1.40
N THR A 5 55.61 -21.12 -2.35
CA THR A 5 54.53 -21.35 -3.30
C THR A 5 53.23 -21.84 -2.65
N ARG A 6 53.32 -22.68 -1.60
CA ARG A 6 52.13 -23.16 -0.88
C ARG A 6 51.39 -22.05 -0.12
N ASN A 7 52.12 -21.10 0.47
CA ASN A 7 51.52 -20.00 1.20
C ASN A 7 50.85 -18.97 0.27
N ILE A 8 51.41 -18.77 -0.93
CA ILE A 8 50.81 -17.89 -1.95
C ILE A 8 49.49 -18.50 -2.44
N ALA A 9 49.46 -19.79 -2.76
CA ALA A 9 48.23 -20.48 -3.19
C ALA A 9 47.10 -20.36 -2.15
N LEU A 10 47.42 -20.59 -0.87
CA LEU A 10 46.44 -20.47 0.22
C LEU A 10 45.91 -19.03 0.36
N LEU A 11 46.79 -18.03 0.27
CA LEU A 11 46.39 -16.62 0.33
C LEU A 11 45.48 -16.26 -0.84
N SER A 12 45.78 -16.72 -2.05
CA SER A 12 44.90 -16.49 -3.22
C SER A 12 43.55 -17.18 -3.09
N THR A 13 43.47 -18.38 -2.50
CA THR A 13 42.17 -19.04 -2.21
C THR A 13 41.37 -18.28 -1.16
N ILE A 14 42.04 -17.76 -0.12
CA ILE A 14 41.40 -16.94 0.92
C ILE A 14 40.88 -15.62 0.32
N ILE A 15 41.66 -14.94 -0.52
CA ILE A 15 41.23 -13.71 -1.20
C ILE A 15 40.06 -14.00 -2.14
N LEU A 16 40.11 -15.08 -2.93
CA LEU A 16 39.01 -15.47 -3.82
C LEU A 16 37.74 -15.78 -3.02
N LEU A 17 37.87 -16.45 -1.87
CA LEU A 17 36.77 -16.69 -0.94
C LEU A 17 36.21 -15.40 -0.36
N PHE A 18 37.05 -14.45 0.06
CA PHE A 18 36.59 -13.15 0.55
C PHE A 18 35.91 -12.32 -0.55
N VAL A 19 36.38 -12.40 -1.81
CA VAL A 19 35.71 -11.75 -2.96
C VAL A 19 34.35 -12.39 -3.23
N LEU A 20 34.25 -13.73 -3.17
CA LEU A 20 32.98 -14.45 -3.29
C LEU A 20 32.04 -14.26 -2.08
N LEU A 21 32.58 -13.81 -0.94
CA LEU A 21 31.85 -13.52 0.30
C LEU A 21 31.57 -12.03 0.49
N THR A 22 32.05 -11.15 -0.38
CA THR A 22 31.55 -9.78 -0.36
C THR A 22 30.04 -9.88 -0.56
N PRO A 23 29.21 -9.35 0.36
CA PRO A 23 27.79 -9.27 0.09
C PRO A 23 27.68 -8.54 -1.24
N MET A 24 27.26 -9.27 -2.28
CA MET A 24 26.92 -8.63 -3.52
C MET A 24 25.70 -7.82 -3.16
N ALA A 25 25.91 -6.54 -2.89
CA ALA A 25 24.85 -5.56 -2.91
C ALA A 25 24.33 -5.58 -4.34
N LEU A 26 23.37 -6.48 -4.57
CA LEU A 26 22.62 -6.52 -5.80
C LEU A 26 21.75 -5.28 -5.74
N ALA A 27 22.13 -4.28 -6.53
CA ALA A 27 21.23 -3.18 -6.82
C ALA A 27 19.95 -3.80 -7.38
N LYS A 28 18.84 -3.54 -6.70
CA LYS A 28 17.49 -3.79 -7.21
C LYS A 28 16.78 -2.45 -7.26
N THR A 29 15.81 -2.37 -8.16
CA THR A 29 14.94 -1.20 -8.22
C THR A 29 14.04 -1.14 -6.99
N ARG A 30 13.61 0.07 -6.60
CA ARG A 30 12.60 0.26 -5.55
C ARG A 30 11.31 -0.51 -5.83
N GLN A 31 10.92 -0.60 -7.10
CA GLN A 31 9.80 -1.40 -7.57
C GLN A 31 9.99 -2.88 -7.22
N SER A 32 11.16 -3.45 -7.50
CA SER A 32 11.45 -4.86 -7.19
C SER A 32 11.33 -5.13 -5.70
N TYR A 33 11.84 -4.22 -4.86
CA TYR A 33 11.68 -4.32 -3.41
C TYR A 33 10.22 -4.21 -2.97
N LEU A 34 9.46 -3.30 -3.56
CA LEU A 34 8.04 -3.13 -3.26
C LEU A 34 7.22 -4.38 -3.65
N THR A 35 7.48 -4.97 -4.82
CA THR A 35 6.73 -6.15 -5.27
C THR A 35 7.11 -7.38 -4.47
N GLU A 36 8.40 -7.59 -4.16
CA GLU A 36 8.86 -8.62 -3.22
C GLU A 36 8.20 -8.48 -1.84
N PHE A 37 8.08 -7.25 -1.31
CA PHE A 37 7.34 -6.97 -0.09
C PHE A 37 5.89 -7.45 -0.20
N ILE A 38 5.18 -7.07 -1.25
CA ILE A 38 3.77 -7.45 -1.45
C ILE A 38 3.62 -8.97 -1.53
N PHE A 39 4.44 -9.65 -2.32
CA PHE A 39 4.43 -11.12 -2.42
C PHE A 39 4.78 -11.81 -1.09
N SER A 40 5.65 -11.22 -0.26
CA SER A 40 5.93 -11.74 1.09
C SER A 40 4.72 -11.73 2.02
N LYS A 41 3.68 -10.95 1.69
CA LYS A 41 2.42 -10.88 2.44
C LYS A 41 1.32 -11.75 1.86
N GLN A 42 1.59 -12.51 0.79
CA GLN A 42 0.62 -13.44 0.23
C GLN A 42 0.30 -14.56 1.26
N VAL A 43 -0.98 -14.82 1.47
CA VAL A 43 -1.49 -15.90 2.33
C VAL A 43 -2.16 -16.94 1.44
N GLY A 44 -1.37 -17.89 0.95
CA GLY A 44 -1.83 -18.89 -0.02
C GLY A 44 -2.37 -18.27 -1.30
N ASN A 45 -3.41 -18.86 -1.88
CA ASN A 45 -4.14 -18.30 -3.02
C ASN A 45 -5.45 -17.62 -2.58
N GLU A 46 -5.52 -17.16 -1.33
CA GLU A 46 -6.78 -16.63 -0.77
C GLU A 46 -6.79 -15.11 -0.66
N ARG A 47 -5.66 -14.52 -0.24
CA ARG A 47 -5.59 -13.09 0.11
C ARG A 47 -4.14 -12.62 0.29
N PHE A 48 -4.00 -11.30 0.41
CA PHE A 48 -2.79 -10.68 0.93
C PHE A 48 -3.03 -10.07 2.31
N GLY A 49 -1.99 -10.09 3.14
CA GLY A 49 -1.99 -9.44 4.44
C GLY A 49 -3.06 -9.98 5.39
N SER A 50 -3.76 -9.06 6.05
CA SER A 50 -4.70 -9.37 7.11
C SER A 50 -6.17 -9.18 6.72
N SER A 51 -6.45 -8.51 5.60
CA SER A 51 -7.80 -8.08 5.20
C SER A 51 -8.02 -8.14 3.69
N TYR A 52 -9.27 -8.02 3.25
CA TYR A 52 -9.58 -7.89 1.82
C TYR A 52 -9.12 -6.53 1.25
N GLN A 53 -9.02 -5.49 2.08
CA GLN A 53 -8.40 -4.22 1.69
C GLN A 53 -6.93 -4.42 1.30
N ASP A 54 -6.18 -5.13 2.15
CA ASP A 54 -4.79 -5.47 1.86
C ASP A 54 -4.68 -6.27 0.54
N THR A 55 -5.66 -7.13 0.28
CA THR A 55 -5.76 -7.93 -0.95
C THR A 55 -5.94 -7.05 -2.18
N ALA A 56 -6.97 -6.20 -2.21
CA ALA A 56 -7.20 -5.28 -3.32
C ALA A 56 -6.01 -4.35 -3.58
N TYR A 57 -5.44 -3.78 -2.52
CA TYR A 57 -4.26 -2.91 -2.61
C TYR A 57 -3.03 -3.63 -3.19
N SER A 58 -2.85 -4.89 -2.81
CA SER A 58 -1.74 -5.71 -3.32
C SER A 58 -1.95 -6.06 -4.78
N LEU A 59 -3.17 -6.48 -5.15
CA LEU A 59 -3.53 -6.83 -6.52
C LEU A 59 -3.41 -5.63 -7.46
N GLU A 60 -3.79 -4.43 -7.03
CA GLU A 60 -3.69 -3.21 -7.86
C GLU A 60 -2.22 -2.87 -8.20
N ILE A 61 -1.31 -3.02 -7.24
CA ILE A 61 0.14 -2.86 -7.51
C ILE A 61 0.63 -3.94 -8.47
N ILE A 62 0.21 -5.20 -8.27
CA ILE A 62 0.65 -6.34 -9.07
C ILE A 62 0.15 -6.24 -10.52
N ASP A 63 -1.12 -5.90 -10.69
CA ASP A 63 -1.76 -5.71 -11.99
C ASP A 63 -1.12 -4.55 -12.76
N TYR A 64 -0.88 -3.41 -12.10
CA TYR A 64 -0.20 -2.26 -12.72
C TYR A 64 1.15 -2.65 -13.35
N TYR A 65 1.93 -3.48 -12.67
CA TYR A 65 3.22 -3.95 -13.20
C TYR A 65 3.11 -5.22 -14.04
N ASN A 66 1.93 -5.82 -14.16
CA ASN A 66 1.69 -7.13 -14.78
C ASN A 66 2.63 -8.22 -14.22
N LEU A 67 2.75 -8.27 -12.88
CA LEU A 67 3.70 -9.13 -12.16
C LEU A 67 3.00 -10.24 -11.36
N TYR A 68 2.16 -11.04 -12.00
CA TYR A 68 1.51 -12.20 -11.34
C TYR A 68 2.47 -13.34 -10.98
N GLN A 69 3.76 -13.18 -11.29
CA GLN A 69 4.81 -14.13 -10.96
C GLN A 69 6.14 -13.38 -10.74
N ILE A 70 6.85 -13.74 -9.67
CA ILE A 70 8.20 -13.25 -9.39
C ILE A 70 9.18 -14.41 -9.10
N PRO A 71 10.49 -14.21 -9.38
CA PRO A 71 11.52 -15.15 -8.96
C PRO A 71 11.60 -15.22 -7.43
N GLY A 72 11.56 -16.44 -6.90
CA GLY A 72 11.83 -16.76 -5.51
C GLY A 72 13.25 -17.29 -5.29
N LEU A 73 13.54 -17.66 -4.04
CA LEU A 73 14.84 -18.17 -3.65
C LEU A 73 15.12 -19.53 -4.33
N PHE A 74 16.35 -19.74 -4.80
CA PHE A 74 16.81 -20.96 -5.48
C PHE A 74 16.05 -21.31 -6.77
N GLY A 75 15.47 -20.31 -7.45
CA GLY A 75 14.71 -20.53 -8.68
C GLY A 75 13.33 -21.13 -8.44
N ALA A 76 12.85 -21.18 -7.19
CA ALA A 76 11.42 -21.32 -6.93
C ALA A 76 10.70 -20.10 -7.51
N GLU A 77 9.45 -20.26 -7.92
CA GLU A 77 8.62 -19.17 -8.42
C GLU A 77 7.51 -18.89 -7.39
N ILE A 78 7.31 -17.62 -7.07
CA ILE A 78 6.15 -17.18 -6.30
C ILE A 78 5.17 -16.62 -7.32
N LYS A 79 3.98 -17.21 -7.40
CA LYS A 79 2.97 -16.82 -8.39
C LYS A 79 1.59 -16.73 -7.76
N ILE A 80 0.75 -15.90 -8.36
CA ILE A 80 -0.69 -15.88 -8.12
C ILE A 80 -1.33 -16.75 -9.20
N ASP A 81 -2.00 -17.82 -8.77
CA ASP A 81 -2.89 -18.54 -9.68
C ASP A 81 -4.21 -17.77 -9.75
N ILE A 82 -4.41 -17.02 -10.84
CA ILE A 82 -5.54 -16.10 -10.99
C ILE A 82 -6.87 -16.84 -10.83
N SER A 83 -7.01 -18.04 -11.41
CA SER A 83 -8.27 -18.80 -11.35
C SER A 83 -8.56 -19.24 -9.92
N ASP A 84 -7.58 -19.83 -9.22
CA ASP A 84 -7.76 -20.22 -7.82
C ASP A 84 -8.08 -19.02 -6.93
N PHE A 85 -7.45 -17.87 -7.20
CA PHE A 85 -7.65 -16.66 -6.42
C PHE A 85 -9.06 -16.08 -6.62
N GLN A 86 -9.55 -16.06 -7.86
CA GLN A 86 -10.93 -15.68 -8.18
C GLN A 86 -11.93 -16.61 -7.48
N ASP A 87 -11.75 -17.93 -7.59
CA ASP A 87 -12.63 -18.93 -6.95
C ASP A 87 -12.69 -18.74 -5.43
N ASN A 88 -11.55 -18.46 -4.79
CA ASN A 88 -11.50 -18.21 -3.35
C ASN A 88 -12.20 -16.90 -2.95
N LEU A 89 -12.08 -15.84 -3.75
CA LEU A 89 -12.77 -14.57 -3.50
C LEU A 89 -14.29 -14.68 -3.71
N GLU A 90 -14.74 -15.40 -4.73
CA GLU A 90 -16.17 -15.69 -4.92
C GLU A 90 -16.74 -16.53 -3.79
N SER A 91 -16.03 -17.59 -3.38
CA SER A 91 -16.38 -18.41 -2.22
C SER A 91 -16.47 -17.57 -0.93
N ALA A 92 -15.55 -16.61 -0.73
CA ALA A 92 -15.61 -15.69 0.39
C ALA A 92 -16.87 -14.80 0.38
N LEU A 93 -17.28 -14.31 -0.80
CA LEU A 93 -18.54 -13.59 -0.96
C LEU A 93 -19.75 -14.46 -0.60
N ASP A 94 -19.81 -15.69 -1.12
CA ASP A 94 -20.91 -16.63 -0.84
C ASP A 94 -21.03 -16.95 0.66
N VAL A 95 -19.91 -17.14 1.35
CA VAL A 95 -19.88 -17.35 2.80
C VAL A 95 -20.43 -16.15 3.55
N LYS A 96 -20.08 -14.92 3.12
CA LYS A 96 -20.57 -13.67 3.73
C LYS A 96 -22.08 -13.52 3.54
N PHE A 97 -22.59 -13.77 2.34
CA PHE A 97 -24.05 -13.77 2.11
C PHE A 97 -24.78 -14.84 2.91
N SER A 98 -24.19 -16.02 3.04
CA SER A 98 -24.79 -17.14 3.78
C SER A 98 -24.81 -16.90 5.30
N SER A 99 -23.80 -16.22 5.85
CA SER A 99 -23.74 -15.92 7.29
C SER A 99 -24.60 -14.72 7.69
N GLY A 100 -24.92 -13.84 6.75
CA GLY A 100 -25.58 -12.55 7.01
C GLY A 100 -24.69 -11.50 7.67
N ASP A 101 -23.40 -11.81 7.89
CA ASP A 101 -22.39 -10.88 8.41
C ASP A 101 -21.65 -10.23 7.25
N ILE A 102 -22.35 -9.31 6.59
CA ILE A 102 -21.82 -8.54 5.46
C ILE A 102 -21.75 -7.09 5.88
N LYS A 103 -20.63 -6.45 5.55
CA LYS A 103 -20.45 -5.00 5.62
C LYS A 103 -20.04 -4.49 4.25
N LEU A 104 -20.52 -3.31 3.87
CA LEU A 104 -20.18 -2.69 2.58
C LEU A 104 -18.66 -2.57 2.37
N PHE A 105 -17.90 -2.27 3.44
CA PHE A 105 -16.44 -2.21 3.39
C PHE A 105 -15.81 -3.50 2.86
N GLU A 106 -16.19 -4.65 3.41
CA GLU A 106 -15.61 -5.94 3.02
C GLU A 106 -16.09 -6.35 1.63
N LEU A 107 -17.37 -6.11 1.36
CA LEU A 107 -17.99 -6.37 0.07
C LEU A 107 -17.29 -5.60 -1.06
N TYR A 108 -17.02 -4.31 -0.85
CA TYR A 108 -16.30 -3.47 -1.81
C TYR A 108 -14.92 -4.05 -2.15
N TYR A 109 -14.11 -4.39 -1.15
CA TYR A 109 -12.76 -4.86 -1.41
C TYR A 109 -12.70 -6.27 -2.02
N LEU A 110 -13.67 -7.12 -1.73
CA LEU A 110 -13.84 -8.41 -2.42
C LEU A 110 -14.16 -8.18 -3.91
N ILE A 111 -15.14 -7.33 -4.21
CA ILE A 111 -15.54 -7.00 -5.58
C ILE A 111 -14.41 -6.31 -6.33
N LYS A 112 -13.74 -5.33 -5.72
CA LYS A 112 -12.59 -4.65 -6.31
C LYS A 112 -11.45 -5.62 -6.64
N SER A 113 -11.19 -6.60 -5.76
CA SER A 113 -10.18 -7.63 -6.04
C SER A 113 -10.58 -8.51 -7.23
N LEU A 114 -11.85 -8.88 -7.34
CA LEU A 114 -12.39 -9.64 -8.47
C LEU A 114 -12.35 -8.83 -9.77
N GLU A 115 -12.66 -7.53 -9.72
CA GLU A 115 -12.56 -6.60 -10.85
C GLU A 115 -11.12 -6.49 -11.38
N ILE A 116 -10.13 -6.27 -10.49
CA ILE A 116 -8.71 -6.20 -10.87
C ILE A 116 -8.25 -7.50 -11.55
N LEU A 117 -8.82 -8.64 -11.15
CA LEU A 117 -8.51 -9.94 -11.75
C LEU A 117 -9.34 -10.24 -13.01
N ASP A 118 -10.13 -9.28 -13.53
CA ASP A 118 -11.04 -9.46 -14.68
C ASP A 118 -12.02 -10.63 -14.49
N ALA A 119 -12.49 -10.84 -13.25
CA ALA A 119 -13.45 -11.89 -12.93
C ALA A 119 -14.86 -11.49 -13.38
N THR A 120 -15.58 -12.45 -13.97
CA THR A 120 -16.99 -12.25 -14.35
C THR A 120 -17.91 -12.82 -13.28
N LEU A 121 -18.51 -11.95 -12.46
CA LEU A 121 -19.49 -12.39 -11.47
C LEU A 121 -20.72 -13.03 -12.15
N ASN A 122 -21.13 -14.18 -11.64
CA ASN A 122 -22.36 -14.83 -12.08
C ASN A 122 -23.61 -14.00 -11.74
N SER A 123 -24.71 -14.23 -12.46
CA SER A 123 -25.93 -13.42 -12.33
C SER A 123 -26.61 -13.52 -10.95
N THR A 124 -26.49 -14.67 -10.29
CA THR A 124 -27.04 -14.89 -8.95
C THR A 124 -26.32 -14.01 -7.92
N LEU A 125 -24.98 -14.04 -7.94
CA LEU A 125 -24.16 -13.25 -7.04
C LEU A 125 -24.34 -11.75 -7.29
N LYS A 126 -24.37 -11.31 -8.56
CA LYS A 126 -24.70 -9.92 -8.91
C LYS A 126 -26.04 -9.48 -8.30
N MET A 127 -27.07 -10.32 -8.38
CA MET A 127 -28.39 -10.03 -7.80
C MET A 127 -28.36 -9.95 -6.27
N GLN A 128 -27.59 -10.82 -5.60
CA GLN A 128 -27.42 -10.78 -4.14
C GLN A 128 -26.71 -9.51 -3.69
N ILE A 129 -25.63 -9.13 -4.37
CA ILE A 129 -24.89 -7.88 -4.12
C ILE A 129 -25.81 -6.68 -4.30
N SER A 130 -26.49 -6.58 -5.45
CA SER A 130 -27.46 -5.53 -5.75
C SER A 130 -28.54 -5.42 -4.66
N THR A 131 -29.15 -6.54 -4.30
CA THR A 131 -30.19 -6.59 -3.28
C THR A 131 -29.68 -6.09 -1.93
N TYR A 132 -28.48 -6.51 -1.53
CA TYR A 132 -27.91 -6.09 -0.26
C TYR A 132 -27.56 -4.59 -0.25
N VAL A 133 -26.93 -4.06 -1.30
CA VAL A 133 -26.60 -2.63 -1.37
C VAL A 133 -27.86 -1.77 -1.39
N ASN A 134 -28.94 -2.19 -2.06
CA ASN A 134 -30.22 -1.48 -2.03
C ASN A 134 -30.85 -1.46 -0.62
N GLN A 135 -30.57 -2.47 0.21
CA GLN A 135 -31.06 -2.50 1.60
C GLN A 135 -30.28 -1.56 2.54
N THR A 136 -29.12 -1.06 2.13
CA THR A 136 -28.34 -0.08 2.93
C THR A 136 -28.62 1.37 2.52
N GLU A 137 -29.33 1.59 1.41
CA GLU A 137 -29.73 2.93 0.96
C GLU A 137 -30.70 3.58 1.95
N GLN A 138 -30.44 4.84 2.31
CA GLN A 138 -31.25 5.62 3.23
C GLN A 138 -32.13 6.62 2.46
N ALA A 139 -33.27 6.98 3.03
CA ALA A 139 -34.25 7.87 2.39
C ALA A 139 -33.69 9.25 1.99
N GLU A 140 -32.65 9.72 2.69
CA GLU A 140 -31.99 11.00 2.41
C GLU A 140 -30.93 10.91 1.30
N GLY A 141 -30.54 9.70 0.87
CA GLY A 141 -29.63 9.45 -0.26
C GLY A 141 -28.33 8.73 0.10
N GLY A 142 -27.80 8.91 1.31
CA GLY A 142 -26.60 8.20 1.75
C GLY A 142 -26.84 6.71 2.04
N PHE A 143 -25.78 5.96 2.29
CA PHE A 143 -25.84 4.52 2.60
C PHE A 143 -25.29 4.23 4.00
N SER A 144 -25.86 3.23 4.66
CA SER A 144 -25.40 2.71 5.96
C SER A 144 -24.36 1.59 5.80
N SER A 145 -23.62 1.27 6.86
CA SER A 145 -22.56 0.22 6.81
C SER A 145 -23.09 -1.19 6.56
N ASP A 146 -24.34 -1.42 6.94
CA ASP A 146 -25.06 -2.68 6.83
C ASP A 146 -26.58 -2.43 6.79
N ASN A 147 -27.35 -3.47 6.47
CA ASN A 147 -28.81 -3.40 6.35
C ASN A 147 -29.56 -3.43 7.69
N SER A 148 -28.85 -3.41 8.82
CA SER A 148 -29.42 -3.39 10.16
C SER A 148 -29.43 -1.99 10.78
N THR A 149 -28.69 -1.06 10.19
CA THR A 149 -28.54 0.32 10.66
C THR A 149 -29.24 1.29 9.72
N SER A 150 -29.80 2.36 10.29
CA SER A 150 -30.52 3.41 9.54
C SER A 150 -29.78 4.74 9.51
N THR A 151 -28.46 4.72 9.74
CA THR A 151 -27.62 5.92 9.75
C THR A 151 -26.71 5.86 8.55
N ALA A 152 -26.92 6.76 7.60
CA ALA A 152 -26.01 6.91 6.48
C ALA A 152 -24.66 7.46 6.96
N ASP A 153 -23.59 7.00 6.32
CA ASP A 153 -22.26 7.54 6.52
C ASP A 153 -21.46 7.64 5.20
N MET A 154 -20.48 8.53 5.19
CA MET A 154 -19.75 8.91 3.97
C MET A 154 -18.93 7.75 3.42
N THR A 155 -18.43 6.90 4.31
CA THR A 155 -17.58 5.75 3.96
C THR A 155 -18.41 4.68 3.27
N SER A 156 -19.56 4.35 3.86
CA SER A 156 -20.53 3.41 3.31
C SER A 156 -21.15 3.92 2.01
N THR A 157 -21.44 5.22 1.93
CA THR A 157 -21.92 5.86 0.70
C THR A 157 -20.91 5.75 -0.44
N TYR A 158 -19.62 5.95 -0.15
CA TYR A 158 -18.55 5.71 -1.13
C TYR A 158 -18.53 4.25 -1.60
N PHE A 159 -18.53 3.29 -0.68
CA PHE A 159 -18.49 1.87 -1.08
C PHE A 159 -19.72 1.44 -1.87
N ALA A 160 -20.92 1.88 -1.48
CA ALA A 160 -22.13 1.60 -2.22
C ALA A 160 -22.10 2.22 -3.62
N TYR A 161 -21.61 3.45 -3.75
CA TYR A 161 -21.43 4.12 -5.04
C TYR A 161 -20.51 3.32 -5.97
N GLU A 162 -19.33 2.92 -5.48
CA GLU A 162 -18.36 2.15 -6.25
C GLU A 162 -18.93 0.79 -6.68
N ILE A 163 -19.57 0.07 -5.75
CA ILE A 163 -20.18 -1.24 -6.04
C ILE A 163 -21.28 -1.11 -7.11
N ARG A 164 -22.17 -0.12 -6.99
CA ARG A 164 -23.25 0.07 -7.98
C ARG A 164 -22.72 0.52 -9.33
N THR A 165 -21.64 1.31 -9.36
CA THR A 165 -20.93 1.68 -10.59
C THR A 165 -20.34 0.45 -11.27
N TYR A 166 -19.64 -0.42 -10.54
CA TYR A 166 -19.12 -1.69 -11.06
C TYR A 166 -20.23 -2.59 -11.62
N LEU A 167 -21.38 -2.66 -10.94
CA LEU A 167 -22.55 -3.41 -11.40
C LEU A 167 -23.30 -2.76 -12.58
N ASN A 168 -22.89 -1.55 -13.01
CA ASN A 168 -23.58 -0.73 -14.01
C ASN A 168 -25.04 -0.44 -13.64
N GLU A 169 -25.30 -0.14 -12.38
CA GLU A 169 -26.62 0.20 -11.87
C GLU A 169 -26.85 1.71 -11.77
N GLU A 170 -28.09 2.14 -12.02
CA GLU A 170 -28.46 3.55 -11.86
C GLU A 170 -28.55 3.95 -10.38
N LEU A 171 -27.93 5.08 -10.07
CA LEU A 171 -27.91 5.72 -8.75
C LEU A 171 -28.69 7.03 -8.78
N ASN A 172 -29.36 7.37 -7.67
CA ASN A 172 -29.99 8.68 -7.53
C ASN A 172 -28.95 9.74 -7.14
N HIS A 173 -28.19 10.22 -8.13
CA HIS A 173 -27.12 11.21 -7.92
C HIS A 173 -27.61 12.49 -7.25
N THR A 174 -28.87 12.87 -7.46
CA THR A 174 -29.43 14.09 -6.85
C THR A 174 -29.57 13.96 -5.33
N LEU A 175 -30.09 12.82 -4.84
CA LEU A 175 -30.22 12.56 -3.41
C LEU A 175 -28.84 12.37 -2.76
N ILE A 176 -27.99 11.52 -3.36
CA ILE A 176 -26.63 11.26 -2.86
C ILE A 176 -25.85 12.57 -2.73
N LYS A 177 -25.85 13.40 -3.77
CA LYS A 177 -25.19 14.72 -3.75
C LYS A 177 -25.75 15.62 -2.65
N SER A 178 -27.07 15.73 -2.54
CA SER A 178 -27.70 16.58 -1.51
C SER A 178 -27.30 16.13 -0.10
N TRP A 179 -27.25 14.83 0.14
CA TRP A 179 -26.80 14.25 1.40
C TRP A 179 -25.31 14.52 1.67
N ILE A 180 -24.42 14.31 0.69
CA ILE A 180 -22.98 14.60 0.83
C ILE A 180 -22.75 16.07 1.21
N LEU A 181 -23.42 16.99 0.50
CA LEU A 181 -23.28 18.43 0.75
C LEU A 181 -23.79 18.83 2.15
N SER A 182 -24.77 18.12 2.69
CA SER A 182 -25.26 18.33 4.06
C SER A 182 -24.24 17.94 5.15
N CYS A 183 -23.20 17.18 4.79
CA CYS A 183 -22.14 16.75 5.71
C CYS A 183 -21.00 17.78 5.84
N ASN A 184 -21.08 18.92 5.13
CA ASN A 184 -20.07 19.98 5.21
C ASN A 184 -20.10 20.69 6.57
N ASN A 185 -18.92 20.94 7.14
CA ASN A 185 -18.76 21.71 8.37
C ASN A 185 -18.17 23.11 8.08
N SER A 186 -18.25 24.00 9.07
CA SER A 186 -17.76 25.38 8.96
C SER A 186 -16.24 25.52 8.74
N ASP A 187 -15.47 24.45 8.97
CA ASP A 187 -14.02 24.40 8.70
C ASP A 187 -13.69 24.10 7.23
N GLY A 188 -14.71 23.87 6.39
CA GLY A 188 -14.57 23.53 4.98
C GLY A 188 -14.45 22.03 4.71
N GLY A 189 -14.23 21.21 5.75
CA GLY A 189 -14.21 19.76 5.65
C GLY A 189 -15.61 19.14 5.70
N TYR A 190 -15.68 17.81 5.60
CA TYR A 190 -16.91 17.03 5.68
C TYR A 190 -16.80 15.95 6.74
N GLY A 191 -17.85 15.81 7.55
CA GLY A 191 -18.00 14.73 8.52
C GLY A 191 -18.39 13.41 7.88
N GLY A 192 -18.39 12.34 8.70
CA GLY A 192 -18.97 11.06 8.29
C GLY A 192 -20.47 11.14 8.06
N ASN A 193 -21.16 12.06 8.71
CA ASN A 193 -22.53 12.49 8.46
C ASN A 193 -22.66 13.96 8.92
N SER A 194 -23.86 14.55 8.80
CA SER A 194 -24.17 15.94 9.16
C SER A 194 -24.00 16.31 10.65
N THR A 195 -23.78 15.33 11.52
CA THR A 195 -23.62 15.55 12.98
C THR A 195 -22.17 15.34 13.45
N LEU A 196 -21.28 14.84 12.59
CA LEU A 196 -19.91 14.51 12.94
C LEU A 196 -18.93 15.58 12.46
N ASN A 197 -17.85 15.75 13.21
CA ASN A 197 -16.76 16.64 12.83
C ASN A 197 -16.06 16.15 11.55
N SER A 198 -15.47 17.10 10.83
CA SER A 198 -14.68 16.83 9.64
C SER A 198 -13.49 15.93 9.93
N SER A 199 -13.24 14.98 9.03
CA SER A 199 -11.97 14.24 8.96
C SER A 199 -11.41 14.32 7.56
N GLN A 200 -10.10 14.17 7.39
CA GLN A 200 -9.47 14.15 6.06
C GLN A 200 -10.03 13.04 5.18
N PHE A 201 -10.26 11.87 5.75
CA PHE A 201 -10.80 10.73 5.03
C PHE A 201 -12.20 11.01 4.49
N THR A 202 -13.14 11.39 5.36
CA THR A 202 -14.52 11.69 4.96
C THR A 202 -14.62 12.93 4.06
N SER A 203 -13.76 13.92 4.27
CA SER A 203 -13.66 15.08 3.38
C SER A 203 -13.19 14.68 1.99
N TYR A 204 -12.19 13.80 1.90
CA TYR A 204 -11.69 13.33 0.61
C TYR A 204 -12.77 12.54 -0.13
N LEU A 205 -13.47 11.62 0.56
CA LEU A 205 -14.58 10.88 -0.02
C LEU A 205 -15.70 11.80 -0.53
N ALA A 206 -16.03 12.86 0.21
CA ALA A 206 -17.03 13.84 -0.23
C ALA A 206 -16.60 14.54 -1.52
N VAL A 207 -15.34 15.01 -1.59
CA VAL A 207 -14.79 15.64 -2.82
C VAL A 207 -14.79 14.67 -3.98
N TYR A 208 -14.33 13.44 -3.76
CA TYR A 208 -14.32 12.38 -4.77
C TYR A 208 -15.73 12.11 -5.30
N LEU A 209 -16.70 11.84 -4.42
CA LEU A 209 -18.06 11.52 -4.84
C LEU A 209 -18.71 12.68 -5.61
N ILE A 210 -18.50 13.93 -5.20
CA ILE A 210 -19.02 15.10 -5.92
C ILE A 210 -18.38 15.25 -7.31
N ASP A 211 -17.09 14.93 -7.45
CA ASP A 211 -16.42 14.89 -8.75
C ASP A 211 -17.04 13.83 -9.67
N GLN A 212 -17.36 12.66 -9.12
CA GLN A 212 -17.93 11.55 -9.89
C GLN A 212 -19.39 11.78 -10.32
N ILE A 213 -20.24 12.33 -9.44
CA ILE A 213 -21.70 12.43 -9.68
C ILE A 213 -22.18 13.84 -10.06
N GLY A 214 -21.28 14.82 -10.10
CA GLY A 214 -21.63 16.23 -10.29
C GLY A 214 -20.45 17.07 -10.75
N ASN A 215 -20.38 18.30 -10.24
CA ASN A 215 -19.28 19.21 -10.52
C ASN A 215 -18.68 19.72 -9.21
N LEU A 216 -17.35 19.76 -9.10
CA LEU A 216 -16.64 20.26 -7.91
C LEU A 216 -16.97 21.73 -7.55
N ASN A 217 -17.54 22.52 -8.47
CA ASN A 217 -18.05 23.86 -8.17
C ASN A 217 -19.36 23.84 -7.37
N GLU A 218 -20.01 22.69 -7.22
CA GLU A 218 -21.20 22.50 -6.41
C GLU A 218 -20.89 22.21 -4.93
N LEU A 219 -19.61 22.03 -4.57
CA LEU A 219 -19.19 21.97 -3.17
C LEU A 219 -19.63 23.25 -2.44
N VAL A 220 -20.09 23.10 -1.19
CA VAL A 220 -20.63 24.21 -0.37
C VAL A 220 -19.69 25.41 -0.35
N ASN A 221 -18.39 25.16 -0.20
CA ASN A 221 -17.36 26.17 -0.36
C ASN A 221 -16.04 25.52 -0.82
N ARG A 222 -15.85 25.40 -2.14
CA ARG A 222 -14.66 24.79 -2.76
C ARG A 222 -13.34 25.37 -2.22
N THR A 223 -13.26 26.69 -2.03
CA THR A 223 -12.05 27.34 -1.51
C THR A 223 -11.77 26.98 -0.06
N ALA A 224 -12.79 26.94 0.79
CA ALA A 224 -12.64 26.51 2.19
C ALA A 224 -12.23 25.03 2.27
N THR A 225 -12.82 24.16 1.45
CA THR A 225 -12.44 22.74 1.36
C THR A 225 -11.00 22.56 0.91
N LEU A 226 -10.54 23.32 -0.09
CA LEU A 226 -9.13 23.31 -0.50
C LEU A 226 -8.20 23.75 0.65
N ASN A 227 -8.55 24.82 1.36
CA ASN A 227 -7.78 25.30 2.50
C ASN A 227 -7.77 24.31 3.67
N TYR A 228 -8.86 23.57 3.88
CA TYR A 228 -8.94 22.51 4.89
C TYR A 228 -7.84 21.47 4.66
N PHE A 229 -7.72 20.89 3.47
CA PHE A 229 -6.67 19.90 3.17
C PHE A 229 -5.26 20.49 3.26
N LYS A 230 -5.06 21.71 2.77
CA LYS A 230 -3.76 22.39 2.84
C LYS A 230 -3.30 22.67 4.28
N SER A 231 -4.23 22.83 5.23
CA SER A 231 -3.90 23.15 6.62
C SER A 231 -3.09 22.06 7.33
N PHE A 232 -3.12 20.82 6.83
CA PHE A 232 -2.40 19.69 7.42
C PHE A 232 -0.99 19.50 6.86
N TYR A 233 -0.60 20.25 5.83
CA TYR A 233 0.71 20.13 5.20
C TYR A 233 1.83 20.66 6.11
N VAL A 234 2.90 19.86 6.28
CA VAL A 234 4.07 20.28 7.05
C VAL A 234 5.08 20.96 6.13
N SER A 235 5.11 22.30 6.18
CA SER A 235 5.98 23.14 5.35
C SER A 235 7.32 23.52 6.00
N ASP A 236 7.55 23.20 7.27
CA ASP A 236 8.81 23.52 7.96
C ASP A 236 9.92 22.56 7.55
N SER A 237 10.87 23.04 6.76
CA SER A 237 12.02 22.25 6.28
C SER A 237 12.97 21.80 7.40
N ASN A 238 12.89 22.41 8.60
CA ASN A 238 13.67 21.96 9.76
C ASN A 238 13.05 20.74 10.44
N ASN A 239 11.77 20.46 10.19
CA ASN A 239 11.12 19.25 10.66
C ASN A 239 11.43 18.08 9.70
N LEU A 240 12.69 17.62 9.70
CA LEU A 240 13.22 16.63 8.77
C LEU A 240 12.38 15.34 8.67
N TYR A 241 11.70 14.98 9.76
CA TYR A 241 10.86 13.78 9.79
C TYR A 241 9.52 13.98 9.09
N ASN A 242 8.94 15.17 9.12
CA ASN A 242 7.57 15.40 8.66
C ASN A 242 7.47 16.30 7.43
N TYR A 243 8.51 17.08 7.12
CA TYR A 243 8.52 18.01 6.01
C TYR A 243 8.12 17.33 4.69
N GLY A 244 7.09 17.85 4.03
CA GLY A 244 6.55 17.30 2.80
C GLY A 244 5.35 16.34 2.98
N GLY A 245 5.07 15.87 4.19
CA GLY A 245 3.90 15.04 4.51
C GLY A 245 2.73 15.84 5.08
N TYR A 246 1.62 15.14 5.34
CA TYR A 246 0.41 15.69 5.96
C TYR A 246 0.14 15.02 7.31
N LEU A 247 -0.24 15.83 8.31
CA LEU A 247 -0.59 15.38 9.65
C LEU A 247 -2.02 14.85 9.66
N PRO A 248 -2.35 13.72 10.33
CA PRO A 248 -3.71 13.18 10.38
C PRO A 248 -4.71 14.07 11.12
N ASP A 249 -4.23 14.93 12.00
CA ASP A 249 -4.99 15.97 12.69
C ASP A 249 -4.03 17.13 13.07
N LEU A 250 -4.57 18.29 13.43
CA LEU A 250 -3.78 19.50 13.70
C LEU A 250 -2.95 19.44 15.00
N LEU A 251 -3.22 18.47 15.88
CA LEU A 251 -2.50 18.26 17.14
C LEU A 251 -1.46 17.13 17.04
N SER A 252 -1.50 16.34 15.97
CA SER A 252 -0.54 15.29 15.69
C SER A 252 0.85 15.87 15.42
N GLN A 253 1.86 15.09 15.79
CA GLN A 253 3.27 15.43 15.59
C GLN A 253 3.92 14.62 14.46
N THR A 254 3.19 13.64 13.93
CA THR A 254 3.71 12.69 12.95
C THR A 254 2.78 12.60 11.75
N THR A 255 3.38 12.79 10.59
CA THR A 255 2.73 12.66 9.28
C THR A 255 2.48 11.18 8.95
N LEU A 256 1.37 10.90 8.26
CA LEU A 256 0.97 9.54 7.89
C LEU A 256 0.75 9.43 6.38
N PHE A 257 1.02 8.26 5.80
CA PHE A 257 0.73 7.98 4.41
C PHE A 257 -0.75 8.14 4.06
N SER A 258 -1.65 7.69 4.94
CA SER A 258 -3.09 7.86 4.72
C SER A 258 -3.50 9.33 4.66
N SER A 259 -2.99 10.14 5.59
CA SER A 259 -3.24 11.59 5.61
C SER A 259 -2.73 12.28 4.35
N THR A 260 -1.47 12.01 3.98
CA THR A 260 -0.86 12.52 2.75
C THR A 260 -1.65 12.08 1.53
N PHE A 261 -2.04 10.82 1.45
CA PHE A 261 -2.83 10.27 0.35
C PHE A 261 -4.17 10.99 0.20
N TYR A 262 -4.98 11.10 1.26
CA TYR A 262 -6.28 11.75 1.18
C TYR A 262 -6.17 13.23 0.83
N CYS A 263 -5.21 13.95 1.43
CA CYS A 263 -5.02 15.38 1.16
C CYS A 263 -4.52 15.64 -0.26
N ILE A 264 -3.52 14.89 -0.74
CA ILE A 264 -2.98 15.07 -2.09
C ILE A 264 -4.02 14.73 -3.15
N ASN A 265 -4.75 13.62 -3.01
CA ASN A 265 -5.81 13.26 -3.95
C ASN A 265 -6.90 14.33 -3.99
N ALA A 266 -7.39 14.78 -2.82
CA ALA A 266 -8.40 15.82 -2.77
C ALA A 266 -7.91 17.15 -3.37
N ILE A 267 -6.68 17.58 -3.06
CA ILE A 267 -6.09 18.79 -3.63
C ILE A 267 -5.90 18.63 -5.14
N SER A 268 -5.51 17.46 -5.64
CA SER A 268 -5.36 17.20 -7.08
C SER A 268 -6.68 17.41 -7.83
N LEU A 269 -7.78 16.88 -7.30
CA LEU A 269 -9.14 17.10 -7.83
C LEU A 269 -9.55 18.57 -7.76
N LEU A 270 -9.28 19.23 -6.63
CA LEU A 270 -9.72 20.61 -6.39
C LEU A 270 -8.89 21.65 -7.14
N ASP A 271 -7.57 21.54 -7.13
CA ASP A 271 -6.60 22.43 -7.78
C ASP A 271 -5.18 21.81 -7.70
N ASN A 272 -4.80 21.05 -8.73
CA ASN A 272 -3.50 20.38 -8.80
C ASN A 272 -2.29 21.34 -8.73
N THR A 273 -2.46 22.63 -9.02
CA THR A 273 -1.38 23.63 -8.97
C THR A 273 -0.93 23.95 -7.55
N GLN A 274 -1.71 23.55 -6.55
CA GLN A 274 -1.43 23.81 -5.13
C GLN A 274 -0.59 22.70 -4.47
N LEU A 275 -0.18 21.68 -5.21
CA LEU A 275 0.55 20.54 -4.68
C LEU A 275 2.05 20.84 -4.49
N SER A 276 2.59 20.47 -3.33
CA SER A 276 4.03 20.56 -3.02
C SER A 276 4.82 19.33 -3.50
N LYS A 277 4.74 19.03 -4.80
CA LYS A 277 5.24 17.77 -5.42
C LYS A 277 6.64 17.35 -4.96
N ALA A 278 7.66 18.20 -5.13
CA ALA A 278 9.05 17.82 -4.87
C ALA A 278 9.32 17.44 -3.40
N ALA A 279 8.78 18.21 -2.45
CA ALA A 279 8.96 17.93 -1.03
C ALA A 279 8.23 16.65 -0.61
N THR A 280 7.02 16.44 -1.13
CA THR A 280 6.22 15.23 -0.84
C THR A 280 6.87 13.98 -1.43
N LEU A 281 7.37 14.01 -2.67
CA LEU A 281 8.08 12.87 -3.26
C LEU A 281 9.32 12.48 -2.45
N ASN A 282 10.12 13.46 -2.01
CA ASN A 282 11.25 13.20 -1.14
C ASN A 282 10.80 12.61 0.22
N TRP A 283 9.70 13.09 0.80
CA TRP A 283 9.13 12.55 2.03
C TRP A 283 8.70 11.07 1.87
N ILE A 284 8.09 10.72 0.73
CA ILE A 284 7.69 9.34 0.40
C ILE A 284 8.90 8.44 0.22
N LEU A 285 9.88 8.84 -0.61
CA LEU A 285 11.06 8.03 -0.94
C LEU A 285 11.89 7.66 0.29
N ASN A 286 12.00 8.59 1.25
CA ASN A 286 12.72 8.34 2.50
C ASN A 286 12.02 7.32 3.41
N ARG A 287 10.76 6.98 3.16
CA ARG A 287 9.96 6.04 3.95
C ARG A 287 9.88 4.62 3.38
N GLN A 288 10.55 4.37 2.27
CA GLN A 288 10.73 2.99 1.83
C GLN A 288 11.70 2.28 2.78
N ASN A 289 11.23 1.20 3.37
CA ASN A 289 11.99 0.40 4.29
C ASN A 289 13.02 -0.43 3.51
N PHE A 290 14.29 -0.38 3.94
CA PHE A 290 15.38 -1.06 3.24
C PHE A 290 15.54 -2.54 3.60
N GLU A 291 14.86 -3.01 4.64
CA GLU A 291 14.91 -4.41 5.07
C GLU A 291 13.83 -5.25 4.40
N ASP A 292 12.62 -4.69 4.27
CA ASP A 292 11.47 -5.41 3.72
C ASP A 292 10.98 -4.89 2.36
N GLY A 293 11.41 -3.70 1.92
CA GLY A 293 11.07 -3.12 0.63
C GLY A 293 9.75 -2.36 0.56
N GLY A 294 8.90 -2.48 1.57
CA GLY A 294 7.62 -1.77 1.66
C GLY A 294 7.77 -0.33 2.17
N PHE A 295 6.65 0.33 2.46
CA PHE A 295 6.65 1.68 3.03
C PHE A 295 6.07 1.69 4.45
N SER A 296 6.58 2.59 5.28
CA SER A 296 6.14 2.76 6.67
C SER A 296 5.96 4.24 7.06
N ASN A 297 5.03 4.51 7.99
CA ASN A 297 4.79 5.89 8.47
C ASN A 297 5.99 6.43 9.27
N LEU A 298 6.71 5.55 9.96
CA LEU A 298 7.80 5.91 10.86
C LEU A 298 9.13 5.90 10.11
N TYR A 299 9.76 7.07 10.07
CA TYR A 299 11.10 7.25 9.55
C TYR A 299 11.95 7.96 10.61
N GLY A 300 13.09 7.38 10.98
CA GLY A 300 13.90 7.85 12.11
C GLY A 300 15.35 7.38 12.07
N GLY A 301 16.15 7.84 11.11
CA GLY A 301 17.58 7.52 11.05
C GLY A 301 17.83 6.01 10.97
N THR A 302 18.30 5.41 12.06
CA THR A 302 18.56 3.95 12.16
C THR A 302 17.34 3.12 12.53
N VAL A 303 16.20 3.75 12.82
CA VAL A 303 14.94 3.07 13.16
C VAL A 303 13.98 3.24 12.00
N GLN A 304 13.65 2.13 11.34
CA GLN A 304 12.58 2.07 10.35
C GLN A 304 11.37 1.38 10.96
N GLY A 305 10.18 1.91 10.71
CA GLY A 305 8.95 1.22 11.06
C GLY A 305 8.78 -0.03 10.19
N ALA A 306 8.06 -1.02 10.73
CA ALA A 306 7.59 -2.14 9.92
C ALA A 306 6.70 -1.62 8.79
N SER A 307 6.93 -2.09 7.56
CA SER A 307 6.09 -1.72 6.44
C SER A 307 4.71 -2.35 6.53
N SER A 308 3.74 -1.71 5.88
CA SER A 308 2.37 -2.22 5.79
C SER A 308 1.86 -2.10 4.36
N ILE A 309 0.97 -3.01 3.95
CA ILE A 309 0.36 -2.96 2.62
C ILE A 309 -0.35 -1.62 2.38
N PRO A 310 -1.16 -1.06 3.31
CA PRO A 310 -1.80 0.23 3.09
C PRO A 310 -0.82 1.38 2.89
N ALA A 311 0.25 1.45 3.69
CA ALA A 311 1.26 2.49 3.50
C ALA A 311 2.00 2.35 2.17
N SER A 312 2.34 1.12 1.77
CA SER A 312 2.94 0.80 0.47
C SER A 312 2.03 1.19 -0.70
N TYR A 313 0.74 0.88 -0.60
CA TYR A 313 -0.26 1.25 -1.59
C TYR A 313 -0.42 2.77 -1.71
N TYR A 314 -0.57 3.46 -0.58
CA TYR A 314 -0.66 4.93 -0.58
C TYR A 314 0.58 5.59 -1.17
N ALA A 315 1.78 5.09 -0.85
CA ALA A 315 3.02 5.56 -1.45
C ALA A 315 3.02 5.37 -2.97
N PHE A 316 2.64 4.17 -3.42
CA PHE A 316 2.56 3.82 -4.83
C PHE A 316 1.58 4.73 -5.61
N ILE A 317 0.34 4.89 -5.14
CA ILE A 317 -0.64 5.77 -5.80
C ILE A 317 -0.19 7.23 -5.77
N LEU A 318 0.50 7.67 -4.71
CA LEU A 318 1.07 9.03 -4.69
C LEU A 318 2.14 9.23 -5.78
N PHE A 319 2.95 8.22 -6.10
CA PHE A 319 3.87 8.32 -7.26
C PHE A 319 3.10 8.44 -8.57
N LEU A 320 2.04 7.66 -8.76
CA LEU A 320 1.20 7.73 -9.96
C LEU A 320 0.53 9.10 -10.10
N ASN A 321 -0.07 9.61 -9.02
CA ASN A 321 -0.73 10.92 -9.00
C ASN A 321 0.20 12.08 -9.30
N PHE A 322 1.50 11.89 -9.06
CA PHE A 322 2.50 12.88 -9.38
C PHE A 322 3.14 12.68 -10.76
N ASP A 323 2.77 11.66 -11.54
CA ASP A 323 3.50 11.25 -12.76
C ASP A 323 4.99 11.12 -12.43
N SER A 324 5.34 10.26 -11.47
CA SER A 324 6.69 10.08 -10.94
C SER A 324 7.00 8.63 -10.59
N GLU A 325 6.34 7.69 -11.25
CA GLU A 325 6.56 6.26 -11.13
C GLU A 325 7.97 5.83 -11.56
N GLU A 326 8.65 6.63 -12.40
CA GLU A 326 10.04 6.37 -12.79
C GLU A 326 11.00 6.38 -11.58
N LEU A 327 10.65 7.07 -10.49
CA LEU A 327 11.41 7.04 -9.26
C LEU A 327 11.41 5.64 -8.63
N LEU A 328 10.39 4.81 -8.90
CA LEU A 328 10.37 3.42 -8.45
C LEU A 328 11.31 2.52 -9.27
N ASN A 329 11.75 2.96 -10.45
CA ASN A 329 12.75 2.26 -11.26
C ASN A 329 14.19 2.56 -10.84
N GLU A 330 14.40 3.48 -9.89
CA GLU A 330 15.74 3.79 -9.40
C GLU A 330 16.33 2.60 -8.63
N ASP A 331 17.56 2.26 -9.00
CA ASP A 331 18.37 1.30 -8.27
C ASP A 331 18.73 1.86 -6.89
N ILE A 332 18.45 1.06 -5.87
CA ILE A 332 18.88 1.34 -4.51
C ILE A 332 19.70 0.20 -3.97
N PHE A 333 20.80 0.55 -3.33
CA PHE A 333 21.69 -0.41 -2.70
C PHE A 333 21.19 -0.70 -1.29
N MET A 334 20.44 -1.78 -1.15
CA MET A 334 20.12 -2.32 0.17
C MET A 334 21.10 -3.44 0.49
N VAL A 335 21.74 -3.37 1.67
CA VAL A 335 22.60 -4.46 2.16
C VAL A 335 21.70 -5.54 2.72
N GLU A 336 21.27 -6.49 1.90
CA GLU A 336 20.56 -7.67 2.37
C GLU A 336 21.51 -8.52 3.23
N PHE A 337 21.28 -8.56 4.55
CA PHE A 337 22.03 -9.45 5.42
C PHE A 337 21.57 -10.89 5.22
N ASN A 338 22.22 -11.59 4.31
CA ASN A 338 21.89 -12.98 4.03
C ASN A 338 22.60 -13.91 5.05
N PHE A 339 21.84 -14.57 5.92
CA PHE A 339 22.37 -15.53 6.88
C PHE A 339 23.15 -16.68 6.24
N ILE A 340 22.85 -17.04 4.99
CA ILE A 340 23.64 -18.02 4.24
C ILE A 340 25.02 -17.44 3.94
N ILE A 341 25.12 -16.18 3.52
CA ILE A 341 26.43 -15.50 3.37
C ILE A 341 27.18 -15.51 4.69
N LEU A 342 26.50 -15.24 5.81
CA LEU A 342 27.11 -15.36 7.15
C LEU A 342 27.58 -16.80 7.45
N ILE A 343 26.76 -17.82 7.17
CA ILE A 343 27.13 -19.23 7.40
C ILE A 343 28.31 -19.62 6.51
N ILE A 344 28.30 -19.27 5.22
CA ILE A 344 29.42 -19.53 4.32
C ILE A 344 30.66 -18.82 4.85
N LEU A 345 30.55 -17.57 5.31
CA LEU A 345 31.64 -16.82 5.92
C LEU A 345 32.18 -17.52 7.17
N LEU A 346 31.31 -18.01 8.06
CA LEU A 346 31.70 -18.77 9.26
C LEU A 346 32.37 -20.11 8.91
N VAL A 347 31.85 -20.85 7.92
CA VAL A 347 32.43 -22.12 7.44
C VAL A 347 33.81 -21.88 6.83
N VAL A 348 33.96 -20.80 6.08
CA VAL A 348 35.23 -20.40 5.46
C VAL A 348 36.25 -20.01 6.52
N ILE A 349 35.86 -19.22 7.51
CA ILE A 349 36.70 -18.88 8.67
C ILE A 349 37.12 -20.15 9.42
N ALA A 350 36.18 -21.05 9.73
CA ALA A 350 36.46 -22.31 10.43
C ALA A 350 37.44 -23.21 9.62
N THR A 351 37.26 -23.27 8.30
CA THR A 351 38.15 -24.03 7.41
C THR A 351 39.55 -23.44 7.39
N VAL A 352 39.68 -22.12 7.32
CA VAL A 352 40.97 -21.41 7.38
C VAL A 352 41.67 -21.66 8.72
N ILE A 353 40.96 -21.54 9.84
CA ILE A 353 41.50 -21.82 11.19
C ILE A 353 41.95 -23.28 11.29
N GLY A 354 41.14 -24.23 10.82
CA GLY A 354 41.47 -25.66 10.81
C GLY A 354 42.73 -25.96 10.01
N LEU A 355 42.89 -25.33 8.83
CA LEU A 355 44.08 -25.46 8.00
C LEU A 355 45.32 -24.88 8.68
N ILE A 356 45.22 -23.70 9.31
CA ILE A 356 46.31 -23.08 10.06
C ILE A 356 46.74 -23.99 11.22
N TYR A 357 45.78 -24.49 12.00
CA TYR A 357 46.05 -25.42 13.11
C TYR A 357 46.72 -26.71 12.64
N PHE A 358 46.23 -27.31 11.55
CA PHE A 358 46.83 -28.51 10.97
C PHE A 358 48.28 -28.27 10.52
N ILE A 359 48.56 -27.14 9.86
CA ILE A 359 49.91 -26.76 9.44
C ILE A 359 50.83 -26.53 10.66
N TRP A 360 50.33 -25.88 11.70
CA TRP A 360 51.08 -25.65 12.94
C TRP A 360 51.43 -26.96 13.65
N ARG A 361 50.46 -27.87 13.80
CA ARG A 361 50.68 -29.19 14.41
C ARG A 361 51.72 -30.01 13.65
N LYS A 362 51.68 -29.99 12.31
CA LYS A 362 52.69 -30.68 11.47
C LYS A 362 54.10 -30.10 11.53
N ARG A 363 54.30 -28.89 12.07
CA ARG A 363 55.65 -28.30 12.25
C ARG A 363 56.29 -28.61 13.60
N LYS A 364 55.50 -29.07 14.58
CA LYS A 364 55.98 -29.45 15.92
C LYS A 364 56.43 -30.91 16.01
N ILE A 365 56.06 -31.74 15.04
CA ILE A 365 56.57 -33.10 14.81
C ILE A 365 57.66 -32.97 13.76
#